data_AF-A0A8J7MZX1-F1
#
_entry.id   AF-A0A8J7MZX1-F1
#
_cell.length_a   1.000
_cell.length_b   1.000
_cell.length_c   1.000
_cell.angle_alpha   90.00
_cell.angle_beta   90.00
_cell.angle_gamma   90.00
#
_symmetry.space_group_name_H-M   'P 1'
#
loop_
_entity.id
_entity.type
_entity.pdbx_description
1 polymer ?
#
loop_
_entity_poly.entity_id
_entity_poly.type
_entity_poly.pdbx_seq_one_letter_code
_entity_poly.pdbx_strand_id
1 'polypeptide(L)' 'MYRTNTCGELRIGNVGQEVTLAGWVQRSRKMGGMTFVDLRDRYGITQLVFNEETNAELCAQANKLGREYVIQVKG' A
#
# COMPACT_ATOMS: atom_id res chain seq x y z
N MET A 1 -14.17 5.73 -9.48
CA MET A 1 -14.20 4.58 -8.55
C MET A 1 -12.89 4.57 -7.76
N TYR A 2 -12.91 4.38 -6.44
CA TYR A 2 -11.69 4.53 -5.62
C TYR A 2 -10.79 3.28 -5.55
N ARG A 3 -11.23 2.14 -6.08
CA ARG A 3 -10.45 0.89 -6.13
C ARG A 3 -10.86 0.03 -7.33
N THR A 4 -9.94 -0.76 -7.85
CA THR A 4 -10.20 -1.84 -8.82
C THR A 4 -10.35 -3.18 -8.12
N ASN A 5 -9.67 -3.36 -6.98
CA ASN A 5 -9.62 -4.59 -6.22
C ASN A 5 -9.78 -4.33 -4.72
N THR A 6 -10.20 -5.35 -3.96
CA THR A 6 -10.17 -5.34 -2.50
C THR A 6 -8.81 -5.76 -1.96
N CYS A 7 -8.49 -5.43 -0.70
CA CYS A 7 -7.24 -5.83 -0.06
C CYS A 7 -7.16 -7.35 0.22
N GLY A 8 -8.23 -8.11 -0.01
CA GLY A 8 -8.31 -9.55 0.23
C GLY A 8 -8.32 -10.42 -1.03
N GLU A 9 -8.41 -9.84 -2.23
CA GLU A 9 -8.62 -10.60 -3.47
C GLU A 9 -7.36 -10.82 -4.32
N LEU A 10 -6.28 -10.07 -4.10
CA LEU A 10 -5.05 -10.22 -4.87
C LEU A 10 -4.43 -11.61 -4.68
N ARG A 11 -4.01 -12.24 -5.77
CA ARG A 11 -3.37 -13.56 -5.83
C ARG A 11 -2.16 -13.52 -6.75
N ILE A 12 -1.40 -14.61 -6.79
CA ILE A 12 -0.22 -14.74 -7.66
C ILE A 12 -0.54 -14.54 -9.16
N GLY A 13 -1.78 -14.81 -9.58
CA GLY A 13 -2.24 -14.55 -10.95
C GLY A 13 -2.34 -13.07 -11.32
N ASN A 14 -2.25 -12.15 -10.35
CA ASN A 14 -2.30 -10.70 -10.58
C ASN A 14 -0.91 -10.07 -10.79
N VAL A 15 0.18 -10.86 -10.79
CA VAL A 15 1.53 -10.32 -11.01
C VAL A 15 1.62 -9.56 -12.33
N GLY A 16 2.16 -8.35 -12.27
CA GLY A 16 2.33 -7.46 -13.43
C GLY A 16 1.07 -6.67 -13.83
N GLN A 17 -0.05 -6.86 -13.14
CA GLN A 17 -1.25 -6.07 -13.36
C GLN A 17 -1.20 -4.78 -12.54
N GLU A 18 -1.57 -3.66 -13.18
CA GLU A 18 -1.75 -2.39 -12.49
C GLU A 18 -3.10 -2.39 -11.76
N VAL A 19 -3.08 -2.21 -10.44
CA VAL A 19 -4.26 -2.23 -9.58
C VAL A 19 -4.39 -0.93 -8.80
N THR A 20 -5.61 -0.63 -8.34
CA THR A 20 -5.87 0.46 -7.40
C THR A 20 -6.53 -0.11 -6.15
N LEU A 21 -5.95 0.16 -5.00
CA LEU A 21 -6.49 -0.21 -3.69
C LEU A 21 -6.83 1.05 -2.88
N ALA A 22 -7.84 0.94 -2.03
CA ALA A 22 -8.18 1.98 -1.08
C ALA A 22 -8.61 1.35 0.25
N GLY A 23 -8.16 1.93 1.36
CA GLY A 23 -8.38 1.38 2.69
C GLY A 23 -7.74 2.21 3.80
N TRP A 24 -7.64 1.61 4.99
CA TRP A 24 -7.05 2.21 6.17
C TRP A 24 -5.66 1.65 6.42
N VAL A 25 -4.72 2.52 6.78
CA VAL A 25 -3.39 2.11 7.22
C VAL A 25 -3.49 1.38 8.55
N GLN A 26 -3.28 0.05 8.55
CA GLN A 26 -3.25 -0.77 9.76
C GLN A 26 -1.96 -0.54 10.54
N ARG A 27 -0.82 -0.52 9.82
CA ARG A 27 0.52 -0.34 10.38
C ARG A 27 1.48 0.14 9.29
N SER A 28 2.38 1.06 9.64
CA SER A 28 3.52 1.46 8.83
C SER A 28 4.82 1.03 9.52
N ARG A 29 5.78 0.51 8.75
CA ARG A 29 7.08 0.02 9.22
C ARG A 29 8.18 0.55 8.32
N LYS A 30 9.07 1.39 8.85
CA LYS A 30 10.27 1.85 8.15
C LYS A 30 11.45 0.93 8.46
N MET A 31 12.14 0.47 7.44
CA MET A 31 13.32 -0.40 7.52
C MET A 31 14.40 0.11 6.56
N GLY A 32 15.26 1.01 7.03
CA GLY A 32 16.26 1.66 6.18
C GLY A 32 15.59 2.47 5.07
N GLY A 33 15.97 2.20 3.81
CA GLY A 33 15.41 2.83 2.61
C GLY A 33 14.09 2.25 2.09
N MET A 34 13.46 1.35 2.86
CA MET A 34 12.16 0.76 2.53
C MET A 34 11.09 1.09 3.56
N THR A 35 9.86 1.27 3.09
CA THR A 35 8.68 1.50 3.92
C THR A 35 7.60 0.50 3.55
N PHE A 36 7.16 -0.25 4.54
CA PHE A 36 6.09 -1.24 4.42
C PHE A 36 4.83 -0.70 5.06
N VAL A 37 3.71 -0.74 4.33
CA VAL A 37 2.42 -0.29 4.82
C VAL A 37 1.42 -1.42 4.65
N ASP A 38 0.83 -1.85 5.77
CA ASP A 38 -0.26 -2.81 5.75
C ASP A 38 -1.58 -2.04 5.52
N LEU A 39 -2.16 -2.18 4.33
CA LEU A 39 -3.44 -1.55 3.97
C LEU A 39 -4.58 -2.51 4.26
N ARG A 40 -5.53 -2.08 5.09
CA ARG A 40 -6.68 -2.88 5.51
C ARG A 40 -7.96 -2.35 4.87
N ASP A 41 -8.78 -3.26 4.37
CA ASP A 41 -10.19 -3.01 4.10
C ASP A 41 -11.07 -4.08 4.77
N ARG A 42 -12.35 -4.14 4.41
CA ARG A 42 -13.28 -5.14 4.98
C ARG A 42 -12.87 -6.59 4.69
N TYR A 43 -12.14 -6.83 3.61
CA TYR A 43 -11.91 -8.16 3.03
C TYR A 43 -10.53 -8.72 3.35
N GLY A 44 -9.60 -7.91 3.85
CA GLY A 44 -8.28 -8.37 4.26
C GLY A 44 -7.26 -7.26 4.39
N ILE A 45 -5.99 -7.68 4.34
CA ILE A 45 -4.82 -6.82 4.40
C ILE A 45 -3.97 -7.09 3.17
N THR A 46 -3.56 -6.03 2.48
CA THR A 46 -2.53 -6.07 1.43
C THR A 46 -1.32 -5.26 1.88
N GLN A 47 -0.12 -5.83 1.74
CA GLN A 47 1.13 -5.13 2.02
C GLN A 47 1.53 -4.27 0.83
N LEU A 48 1.82 -3.00 1.09
CA LEU A 48 2.39 -2.05 0.15
C LEU A 48 3.87 -1.87 0.48
N VAL A 49 4.71 -1.76 -0.54
CA VAL A 49 6.16 -1.59 -0.39
C VAL A 49 6.58 -0.35 -1.16
N PHE A 50 7.25 0.56 -0.47
CA PHE A 50 7.84 1.77 -1.04
C PHE A 50 9.36 1.68 -0.88
N ASN A 51 10.11 1.93 -1.95
CA ASN A 51 11.58 1.88 -1.96
C ASN A 51 12.14 3.24 -2.37
N GLU A 52 13.07 3.79 -1.58
CA GLU A 52 13.76 5.05 -1.88
C GLU A 52 14.53 5.00 -3.22
N GLU A 53 15.08 3.85 -3.60
CA GLU A 53 15.81 3.67 -4.87
C GLU A 53 14.88 3.78 -6.09
N THR A 54 13.63 3.34 -5.96
CA THR A 54 12.63 3.42 -7.03
C THR A 54 11.98 4.80 -7.08
N ASN A 55 11.60 5.34 -5.91
CA ASN A 55 10.97 6.65 -5.81
C ASN A 55 11.13 7.23 -4.38
N ALA A 56 12.18 8.01 -4.17
CA ALA A 56 12.50 8.63 -2.88
C ALA A 56 11.40 9.56 -2.36
N GLU A 57 10.76 10.33 -3.24
CA GLU A 57 9.69 11.25 -2.85
C GLU A 57 8.46 10.50 -2.34
N LEU A 58 8.03 9.47 -3.07
CA LEU A 58 6.89 8.65 -2.67
C LEU A 58 7.18 7.87 -1.37
N CYS A 59 8.40 7.36 -1.21
CA CYS A 59 8.82 6.71 0.03
C CYS A 59 8.80 7.70 1.22
N ALA A 60 9.24 8.94 1.02
CA ALA A 60 9.16 10.00 2.02
C ALA A 60 7.71 10.39 2.37
N GLN A 61 6.78 10.32 1.42
CA GLN A 61 5.34 10.49 1.69
C GLN A 61 4.78 9.30 2.49
N ALA A 62 5.10 8.07 2.10
CA ALA A 62 4.67 6.86 2.81
C ALA A 62 5.16 6.81 4.26
N ASN A 63 6.35 7.36 4.54
CA ASN A 63 6.92 7.49 5.88
C ASN A 63 6.08 8.36 6.82
N LYS A 64 5.24 9.25 6.29
CA LYS A 64 4.36 10.13 7.08
C LYS A 64 3.00 9.51 7.39
N LEU A 65 2.70 8.33 6.84
CA LEU A 65 1.41 7.68 7.02
C LEU A 65 1.22 7.22 8.47
N GLY A 66 0.16 7.74 9.09
CA GLY A 66 -0.28 7.35 10.43
C GLY A 66 -1.27 6.19 10.39
N ARG A 67 -1.45 5.56 11.56
CA ARG A 67 -2.48 4.53 11.75
C ARG A 67 -3.88 5.10 11.46
N GLU A 68 -4.74 4.30 10.83
CA GLU A 68 -6.10 4.64 10.41
C GLU A 68 -6.20 5.77 9.36
N TYR A 69 -5.10 6.19 8.73
CA TYR A 69 -5.19 7.07 7.56
C TYR A 69 -5.94 6.36 6.43
N VAL A 70 -6.88 7.06 5.81
CA VAL A 70 -7.57 6.59 4.60
C VAL A 70 -6.72 6.99 3.40
N ILE A 71 -6.23 6.01 2.66
CA ILE A 71 -5.39 6.23 1.49
C ILE A 71 -5.91 5.48 0.28
N GLN A 72 -5.58 6.01 -0.89
CA GLN A 72 -5.67 5.31 -2.16
C GLN A 72 -4.26 5.11 -2.69
N VAL A 73 -3.99 3.94 -3.26
CA VAL A 73 -2.72 3.60 -3.88
C VAL A 73 -2.94 2.95 -5.24
N LYS A 74 -2.01 3.20 -6.15
CA LYS A 74 -2.01 2.66 -7.50
C LYS A 74 -0.62 2.14 -7.82
N GLY A 75 -0.53 0.94 -8.38
CA GLY A 75 0.72 0.29 -8.77
C GLY A 75 0.54 -1.19 -9.04
#